data_AF-A0A6H0XQY1-F1
#
_entry.id   AF-A0A6H0XQY1-F1
#
_cell.length_a   1.000
_cell.length_b   1.000
_cell.length_c   1.000
_cell.angle_alpha   90.00
_cell.angle_beta   90.00
_cell.angle_gamma   90.00
#
_symmetry.space_group_name_H-M   'P 1'
#
loop_
_entity.id
_entity.type
_entity.pdbx_description
1 polymer ?
#
loop_
_entity_poly.entity_id
_entity_poly.type
_entity_poly.pdbx_seq_one_letter_code
_entity_poly.pdbx_strand_id
1 'polypeptide(L)'
;MTAKSLKTLTIVFSDPAWTIGTQQTEFATLNASVAAPPVNTISIQTLSVSASTPGQDTVGLLYTPDLDPNDPCFDASRFYVPFNVTRQGSLPNEDYNLIAIAPWISSTCTLAYMQAAQSDPCNGFLLYDPNDTTSDLPPGPDDPKWDLGDDGLYKSRNKYPIYVIDGQSGSRLMQQSAQYSGNMTGVPHGSVLATAYDPRDYVRLYVDISVAFNNSLPSLWVFLLIVLGILIGTIAAIFMSIHCLQRSRRQSLRRRIISGEVDLEALGIQRLIVPQNLLDQMPIFEYGTGKLCNEAQQTFSDEKGKDRSWYDSYARTTAQYKGLISSL
;
A
#
# COMPACT_ATOMS: atom_id res chain seq x y z
N MET A 1 -3.47 -1.79 -9.90
CA MET A 1 -2.03 -2.16 -9.80
C MET A 1 -1.31 -1.35 -10.85
N THR A 2 -0.21 -0.71 -10.49
CA THR A 2 0.49 0.20 -11.41
C THR A 2 1.99 0.06 -11.18
N ALA A 3 2.74 -0.17 -12.26
CA ALA A 3 4.19 -0.16 -12.21
C ALA A 3 4.69 1.21 -11.76
N LYS A 4 5.63 1.23 -10.82
CA LYS A 4 6.23 2.46 -10.26
C LYS A 4 7.60 2.73 -10.86
N SER A 5 8.38 1.68 -11.00
CA SER A 5 9.78 1.76 -11.43
C SER A 5 10.18 0.44 -12.05
N LEU A 6 11.17 0.50 -12.93
CA LEU A 6 11.84 -0.67 -13.49
C LEU A 6 13.33 -0.54 -13.22
N LYS A 7 13.92 -1.63 -12.72
CA LYS A 7 15.36 -1.76 -12.49
C LYS A 7 15.90 -2.91 -13.33
N THR A 8 17.11 -2.72 -13.84
CA THR A 8 17.83 -3.74 -14.59
C THR A 8 19.12 -4.09 -13.88
N LEU A 9 19.36 -5.39 -13.76
CA LEU A 9 20.55 -5.97 -13.16
C LEU A 9 21.22 -6.86 -14.21
N THR A 10 22.52 -7.07 -14.05
CA THR A 10 23.22 -8.12 -14.78
C THR A 10 23.52 -9.24 -13.80
N ILE A 11 23.09 -10.44 -14.13
CA ILE A 11 23.22 -11.61 -13.28
C ILE A 11 24.04 -12.68 -13.98
N VAL A 12 24.75 -13.47 -13.18
CA VAL A 12 25.38 -14.73 -13.58
C VAL A 12 24.60 -15.87 -12.98
N PHE A 13 24.39 -16.93 -13.76
CA PHE A 13 23.82 -18.18 -13.27
C PHE A 13 24.42 -19.35 -14.03
N SER A 14 24.48 -20.49 -13.35
CA SER A 14 25.14 -21.67 -13.90
C SER A 14 24.33 -22.39 -14.96
N ASP A 15 25.05 -23.05 -15.87
CA ASP A 15 24.43 -23.92 -16.87
C ASP A 15 23.92 -25.22 -16.23
N PRO A 16 22.60 -25.47 -16.22
CA PRO A 16 22.00 -26.68 -15.65
C PRO A 16 22.50 -27.97 -16.30
N ALA A 17 23.00 -27.93 -17.54
CA ALA A 17 23.59 -29.10 -18.19
C ALA A 17 24.88 -29.58 -17.50
N TRP A 18 25.54 -28.70 -16.73
CA TRP A 18 26.83 -28.96 -16.10
C TRP A 18 26.80 -28.90 -14.57
N THR A 19 25.74 -28.38 -13.96
CA THR A 19 25.53 -28.44 -12.50
C THR A 19 24.84 -29.75 -12.10
N ILE A 20 25.58 -30.60 -11.38
CA ILE A 20 25.07 -31.90 -10.89
C ILE A 20 24.57 -31.72 -9.45
N GLY A 21 23.27 -31.90 -9.22
CA GLY A 21 22.65 -31.99 -7.88
C GLY A 21 21.77 -30.79 -7.47
N THR A 22 21.39 -30.72 -6.20
CA THR A 22 20.48 -29.71 -5.61
C THR A 22 21.10 -28.33 -5.42
N GLN A 23 22.15 -27.98 -6.18
CA GLN A 23 22.64 -26.62 -6.26
C GLN A 23 21.67 -25.85 -7.14
N GLN A 24 20.58 -25.40 -6.49
CA GLN A 24 19.61 -24.47 -7.02
C GLN A 24 20.35 -23.38 -7.79
N THR A 25 19.92 -23.07 -9.02
CA THR A 25 20.47 -22.03 -9.90
C THR A 25 20.73 -20.75 -9.11
N GLU A 26 21.97 -20.58 -8.63
CA GLU A 26 22.32 -19.46 -7.77
C GLU A 26 22.52 -18.25 -8.67
N PHE A 27 21.57 -17.33 -8.61
CA PHE A 27 21.67 -16.07 -9.33
C PHE A 27 22.59 -15.12 -8.57
N ALA A 28 23.78 -14.87 -9.12
CA ALA A 28 24.71 -13.89 -8.57
C ALA A 28 24.58 -12.56 -9.32
N THR A 29 24.31 -11.48 -8.60
CA THR A 29 24.31 -10.13 -9.20
C THR A 29 25.74 -9.65 -9.40
N LEU A 30 26.06 -9.17 -10.60
CA LEU A 30 27.38 -8.64 -10.92
C LEU A 30 27.61 -7.26 -10.28
N ASN A 31 28.87 -7.01 -9.93
CA ASN A 31 29.31 -5.69 -9.49
C ASN A 31 29.18 -4.66 -10.62
N ALA A 32 28.84 -3.42 -10.27
CA ALA A 32 28.61 -2.34 -11.23
C ALA A 32 29.81 -2.02 -12.14
N SER A 33 31.03 -2.41 -11.77
CA SER A 33 32.24 -2.24 -12.59
C SER A 33 32.37 -3.22 -13.76
N VAL A 34 31.63 -4.34 -13.73
CA VAL A 34 31.65 -5.40 -14.76
C VAL A 34 30.26 -5.73 -15.32
N ALA A 35 29.20 -5.28 -14.65
CA ALA A 35 27.81 -5.37 -15.10
C ALA A 35 27.53 -4.44 -16.29
N ALA A 36 26.39 -4.66 -16.94
CA ALA A 36 25.87 -3.73 -17.93
C ALA A 36 25.63 -2.36 -17.25
N PRO A 37 25.92 -1.23 -17.94
CA PRO A 37 25.62 0.08 -17.42
C PRO A 37 24.13 0.18 -17.07
N PRO A 38 23.75 0.65 -15.87
CA PRO A 38 22.36 0.77 -15.50
C PRO A 38 21.66 1.74 -16.44
N VAL A 39 20.45 1.36 -16.89
CA VAL A 39 19.58 2.29 -17.61
C VAL A 39 18.88 3.15 -16.55
N ASN A 40 19.43 4.34 -16.32
CA ASN A 40 18.91 5.27 -15.34
C ASN A 40 17.57 5.86 -15.81
N THR A 41 16.65 6.11 -14.88
CA THR A 41 15.37 6.82 -15.10
C THR A 41 14.48 6.21 -16.19
N ILE A 42 14.16 4.92 -16.08
CA ILE A 42 13.17 4.28 -16.95
C ILE A 42 11.77 4.73 -16.55
N SER A 43 11.11 5.43 -17.47
CA SER A 43 9.71 5.81 -17.30
C SER A 43 8.84 4.64 -17.75
N ILE A 44 8.00 4.12 -16.84
CA ILE A 44 7.17 2.94 -17.10
C ILE A 44 5.69 3.23 -16.86
N GLN A 45 4.84 2.69 -17.72
CA GLN A 45 3.39 2.76 -17.63
C GLN A 45 2.79 1.36 -17.78
N THR A 46 1.73 1.06 -17.02
CA THR A 46 1.02 -0.22 -17.12
C THR A 46 -0.10 -0.13 -18.16
N LEU A 47 -0.10 -1.04 -19.14
CA LEU A 47 -1.16 -1.20 -20.15
C LEU A 47 -2.17 -2.27 -19.77
N SER A 48 -1.69 -3.37 -19.17
CA SER A 48 -2.54 -4.45 -18.65
C SER A 48 -1.95 -5.04 -17.37
N VAL A 49 -2.84 -5.45 -16.46
CA VAL A 49 -2.52 -6.11 -15.19
C VAL A 49 -2.89 -7.59 -15.18
N SER A 50 -3.22 -8.17 -16.34
CA SER A 50 -3.68 -9.55 -16.43
C SER A 50 -2.68 -10.53 -15.83
N ALA A 51 -3.18 -11.50 -15.06
CA ALA A 51 -2.40 -12.49 -14.32
C ALA A 51 -1.36 -11.94 -13.31
N SER A 52 -1.37 -10.64 -12.99
CA SER A 52 -0.49 -10.10 -11.94
C SER A 52 -1.06 -10.28 -10.54
N THR A 53 -0.20 -10.62 -9.59
CA THR A 53 -0.55 -10.69 -8.16
C THR A 53 -0.40 -9.31 -7.51
N PRO A 54 -1.42 -8.78 -6.81
CA PRO A 54 -1.33 -7.46 -6.19
C PRO A 54 -0.18 -7.33 -5.20
N GLY A 55 0.65 -6.30 -5.41
CA GLY A 55 1.77 -5.97 -4.53
C GLY A 55 2.94 -6.95 -4.62
N GLN A 56 3.00 -7.78 -5.67
CA GLN A 56 4.18 -8.57 -6.00
C GLN A 56 4.86 -7.94 -7.21
N ASP A 57 6.18 -7.81 -7.11
CA ASP A 57 7.01 -7.29 -8.19
C ASP A 57 7.07 -8.29 -9.33
N THR A 58 7.07 -7.79 -10.57
CA THR A 58 7.19 -8.63 -11.76
C THR A 58 8.66 -8.72 -12.12
N VAL A 59 9.26 -9.89 -11.92
CA VAL A 59 10.70 -10.11 -12.07
C VAL A 59 10.99 -11.26 -13.03
N GLY A 60 12.15 -11.21 -13.70
CA GLY A 60 12.62 -12.28 -14.57
C GLY A 60 13.79 -11.92 -15.48
N LEU A 61 14.31 -12.91 -16.19
CA LEU A 61 15.34 -12.73 -17.23
C LEU A 61 14.77 -11.98 -18.42
N LEU A 62 15.49 -10.96 -18.90
CA LEU A 62 15.08 -10.21 -20.07
C LEU A 62 15.36 -11.02 -21.34
N TYR A 63 14.33 -11.22 -22.16
CA TYR A 63 14.45 -11.90 -23.45
C TYR A 63 13.56 -11.23 -24.50
N THR A 64 13.85 -11.49 -25.77
CA THR A 64 13.02 -11.09 -26.91
C THR A 64 12.33 -12.32 -27.48
N PRO A 65 10.99 -12.34 -27.60
CA PRO A 65 10.28 -13.48 -28.17
C PRO A 65 10.68 -13.76 -29.62
N ASP A 66 10.63 -15.05 -29.97
CA ASP A 66 10.94 -15.54 -31.30
C ASP A 66 9.73 -15.42 -32.23
N LEU A 67 9.86 -14.62 -33.30
CA LEU A 67 8.87 -14.57 -34.37
C LEU A 67 9.15 -15.69 -35.38
N ASP A 68 8.08 -16.20 -36.02
CA ASP A 68 8.22 -17.09 -37.18
C ASP A 68 9.03 -16.38 -38.27
N PRO A 69 10.09 -16.99 -38.82
CA PRO A 69 10.87 -16.39 -39.92
C PRO A 69 10.04 -16.04 -41.17
N ASN A 70 8.85 -16.62 -41.35
CA ASN A 70 7.92 -16.30 -42.43
C ASN A 70 6.94 -15.17 -42.07
N ASP A 71 6.90 -14.73 -40.81
CA ASP A 71 6.08 -13.60 -40.39
C ASP A 71 6.69 -12.30 -40.95
N PRO A 72 5.92 -11.43 -41.65
CA PRO A 72 6.42 -10.15 -42.16
C PRO A 72 7.03 -9.25 -41.07
N CYS A 73 6.64 -9.44 -39.80
CA CYS A 73 7.17 -8.71 -38.67
C CYS A 73 8.59 -9.10 -38.28
N PHE A 74 9.08 -10.27 -38.70
CA PHE A 74 10.46 -10.68 -38.51
C PHE A 74 11.43 -9.74 -39.25
N ASP A 75 11.14 -9.46 -40.53
CA ASP A 75 11.98 -8.55 -41.32
C ASP A 75 11.74 -7.09 -40.95
N ALA A 76 10.50 -6.70 -40.64
CA ALA A 76 10.17 -5.33 -40.25
C ALA A 76 10.86 -4.90 -38.94
N SER A 77 11.06 -5.82 -38.00
CA SER A 77 11.68 -5.55 -36.70
C SER A 77 13.21 -5.56 -36.71
N ARG A 78 13.83 -6.01 -37.81
CA ARG A 78 15.28 -6.24 -37.91
C ARG A 78 16.14 -5.01 -37.65
N PHE A 79 15.61 -3.81 -37.88
CA PHE A 79 16.30 -2.55 -37.58
C PHE A 79 16.33 -2.20 -36.09
N TYR A 80 15.36 -2.71 -35.32
CA TYR A 80 15.15 -2.40 -33.91
C TYR A 80 15.54 -3.56 -32.99
N VAL A 81 15.51 -4.78 -33.50
CA VAL A 81 15.87 -6.01 -32.78
C VAL A 81 17.14 -6.59 -33.40
N PRO A 82 18.31 -6.43 -32.75
CA PRO A 82 19.54 -7.05 -33.21
C PRO A 82 19.41 -8.58 -33.31
N PHE A 83 20.19 -9.21 -34.20
CA PHE A 83 20.15 -10.67 -34.35
C PHE A 83 20.62 -11.41 -33.09
N ASN A 84 21.59 -10.86 -32.36
CA ASN A 84 22.21 -11.48 -31.20
C ASN A 84 21.48 -11.16 -29.87
N VAL A 85 20.19 -10.83 -29.87
CA VAL A 85 19.44 -10.61 -28.62
C VAL A 85 19.23 -11.90 -27.85
N THR A 86 19.07 -11.80 -26.53
CA THR A 86 18.70 -12.95 -25.70
C THR A 86 17.33 -13.43 -26.14
N ARG A 87 17.29 -14.67 -26.66
CA ARG A 87 16.08 -15.37 -27.09
C ARG A 87 15.83 -16.57 -26.21
N GLN A 88 14.64 -17.17 -26.29
CA GLN A 88 14.35 -18.33 -25.46
C GLN A 88 15.31 -19.49 -25.74
N GLY A 89 15.62 -19.75 -27.01
CA GLY A 89 16.62 -20.76 -27.39
C GLY A 89 18.07 -20.44 -27.00
N SER A 90 18.36 -19.23 -26.51
CA SER A 90 19.69 -18.83 -26.01
C SER A 90 19.83 -18.97 -24.49
N LEU A 91 18.76 -19.40 -23.83
CA LEU A 91 18.71 -19.70 -22.40
C LEU A 91 18.68 -21.21 -22.22
N PRO A 92 19.17 -21.73 -21.08
CA PRO A 92 19.01 -23.14 -20.76
C PRO A 92 17.54 -23.53 -20.69
N ASN A 93 17.24 -24.77 -21.06
CA ASN A 93 15.89 -25.31 -21.08
C ASN A 93 15.41 -25.65 -19.66
N GLU A 94 15.15 -24.61 -18.87
CA GLU A 94 14.63 -24.66 -17.51
C GLU A 94 13.47 -23.66 -17.35
N ASP A 95 12.67 -23.84 -16.29
CA ASP A 95 11.52 -22.99 -15.98
C ASP A 95 11.95 -21.66 -15.33
N TYR A 96 12.69 -20.83 -16.07
CA TYR A 96 13.01 -19.48 -15.64
C TYR A 96 11.82 -18.54 -15.83
N ASN A 97 11.62 -17.62 -14.87
CA ASN A 97 10.72 -16.50 -15.09
C ASN A 97 11.33 -15.54 -16.11
N LEU A 98 10.59 -15.25 -17.18
CA LEU A 98 11.06 -14.39 -18.26
C LEU A 98 10.25 -13.10 -18.36
N ILE A 99 10.94 -12.02 -18.72
CA ILE A 99 10.32 -10.74 -19.07
C ILE A 99 10.59 -10.49 -20.55
N ALA A 100 9.52 -10.56 -21.34
CA ALA A 100 9.60 -10.29 -22.78
C ALA A 100 9.83 -8.79 -23.02
N ILE A 101 10.64 -8.44 -24.01
CA ILE A 101 10.74 -7.07 -24.53
C ILE A 101 10.60 -7.07 -26.04
N ALA A 102 9.80 -6.15 -26.59
CA ALA A 102 9.63 -5.99 -28.03
C ALA A 102 9.37 -4.53 -28.43
N PRO A 103 9.77 -4.11 -29.64
CA PRO A 103 9.45 -2.79 -30.16
C PRO A 103 7.97 -2.69 -30.58
N TRP A 104 7.37 -1.54 -30.34
CA TRP A 104 6.08 -1.13 -30.89
C TRP A 104 6.29 -0.56 -32.31
N ILE A 105 6.16 -1.43 -33.32
CA ILE A 105 6.34 -1.03 -34.74
C ILE A 105 4.98 -0.78 -35.39
N SER A 106 4.06 -1.72 -35.20
CA SER A 106 2.70 -1.71 -35.71
C SER A 106 1.83 -2.60 -34.85
N SER A 107 0.51 -2.43 -34.92
CA SER A 107 -0.43 -3.27 -34.19
C SER A 107 -0.25 -4.75 -34.52
N THR A 108 -0.09 -5.08 -35.79
CA THR A 108 0.14 -6.46 -36.27
C THR A 108 1.41 -7.06 -35.67
N CYS A 109 2.52 -6.33 -35.66
CA CYS A 109 3.78 -6.86 -35.13
C CYS A 109 3.78 -6.99 -33.62
N THR A 110 3.14 -6.05 -32.92
CA THR A 110 2.97 -6.17 -31.48
C THR A 110 2.13 -7.39 -31.12
N LEU A 111 1.05 -7.67 -31.84
CA LEU A 111 0.25 -8.88 -31.64
C LEU A 111 1.06 -10.15 -31.92
N ALA A 112 1.87 -10.18 -32.98
CA ALA A 112 2.74 -11.32 -33.30
C ALA A 112 3.74 -11.60 -32.18
N TYR A 113 4.40 -10.57 -31.64
CA TYR A 113 5.32 -10.74 -30.50
C TYR A 113 4.60 -11.19 -29.22
N MET A 114 3.42 -10.66 -28.92
CA MET A 114 2.62 -11.12 -27.79
C MET A 114 2.22 -12.58 -27.95
N GLN A 115 1.81 -12.99 -29.15
CA GLN A 115 1.47 -14.38 -29.43
C GLN A 115 2.68 -15.31 -29.26
N ALA A 116 3.87 -14.91 -29.74
CA ALA A 116 5.10 -15.65 -29.52
C ALA A 116 5.40 -15.82 -28.01
N ALA A 117 5.32 -14.73 -27.24
CA ALA A 117 5.55 -14.76 -25.80
C ALA A 117 4.52 -15.60 -25.00
N GLN A 118 3.34 -15.92 -25.56
CA GLN A 118 2.38 -16.82 -24.91
C GLN A 118 2.84 -18.28 -24.86
N SER A 119 3.78 -18.66 -25.73
CA SER A 119 4.37 -20.00 -25.76
C SER A 119 5.53 -20.18 -24.78
N ASP A 120 6.02 -19.07 -24.21
CA ASP A 120 7.16 -19.04 -23.29
C ASP A 120 6.70 -18.90 -21.83
N PRO A 121 7.55 -19.20 -20.82
CA PRO A 121 7.28 -18.92 -19.39
C PRO A 121 7.40 -17.40 -19.08
N CYS A 122 6.62 -16.60 -19.81
CA CYS A 122 6.60 -15.15 -19.74
C CYS A 122 5.80 -14.68 -18.52
N ASN A 123 6.47 -13.97 -17.61
CA ASN A 123 5.90 -13.38 -16.40
C ASN A 123 5.54 -11.90 -16.57
N GLY A 124 5.96 -11.27 -17.67
CA GLY A 124 5.65 -9.88 -17.98
C GLY A 124 6.15 -9.48 -19.36
N PHE A 125 5.49 -8.49 -19.98
CA PHE A 125 5.82 -8.04 -21.33
C PHE A 125 6.10 -6.53 -21.34
N LEU A 126 7.24 -6.13 -21.89
CA LEU A 126 7.69 -4.75 -22.07
C LEU A 126 7.59 -4.34 -23.53
N LEU A 127 6.86 -3.26 -23.78
CA LEU A 127 6.81 -2.56 -25.06
C LEU A 127 7.60 -1.26 -24.98
N TYR A 128 8.18 -0.84 -26.09
CA TYR A 128 8.76 0.50 -26.23
C TYR A 128 8.54 0.99 -27.66
N ASP A 129 8.34 2.28 -27.86
CA ASP A 129 8.30 2.84 -29.21
C ASP A 129 9.74 3.11 -29.68
N PRO A 130 10.25 2.41 -30.70
CA PRO A 130 11.62 2.61 -31.16
C PRO A 130 11.83 3.96 -31.89
N ASN A 131 10.74 4.64 -32.31
CA ASN A 131 10.82 5.94 -32.96
C ASN A 131 10.77 7.09 -31.94
N ASP A 132 10.42 6.80 -30.69
CA ASP A 132 10.48 7.76 -29.60
C ASP A 132 11.90 7.78 -29.01
N THR A 133 12.61 8.87 -29.23
CA THR A 133 13.98 9.05 -28.71
C THR A 133 14.02 9.74 -27.35
N THR A 134 12.86 10.02 -26.75
CA THR A 134 12.75 10.71 -25.47
C THR A 134 12.79 9.72 -24.29
N SER A 135 12.98 10.27 -23.09
CA SER A 135 12.85 9.55 -21.81
C SER A 135 11.53 9.91 -21.11
N ASP A 136 10.56 10.44 -21.86
CA ASP A 136 9.30 10.94 -21.32
C ASP A 136 8.40 9.78 -20.90
N LEU A 137 7.45 10.07 -20.01
CA LEU A 137 6.49 9.06 -19.56
C LEU A 137 5.63 8.61 -20.75
N PRO A 138 5.58 7.29 -21.07
CA PRO A 138 4.76 6.82 -22.17
C PRO A 138 3.27 7.16 -21.96
N PRO A 139 2.50 7.31 -23.05
CA PRO A 139 1.08 7.54 -22.97
C PRO A 139 0.33 6.48 -22.13
N GLY A 140 -0.74 6.91 -21.47
CA GLY A 140 -1.58 6.06 -20.62
C GLY A 140 -2.27 4.91 -21.39
N PRO A 141 -2.88 3.95 -20.67
CA PRO A 141 -3.47 2.74 -21.26
C PRO A 141 -4.66 2.99 -22.21
N ASP A 142 -5.29 4.16 -22.14
CA ASP A 142 -6.44 4.55 -22.95
C ASP A 142 -6.03 5.40 -24.18
N ASP A 143 -4.72 5.62 -24.38
CA ASP A 143 -4.23 6.32 -25.55
C ASP A 143 -4.47 5.48 -26.82
N PRO A 144 -5.00 6.07 -27.92
CA PRO A 144 -5.27 5.35 -29.16
C PRO A 144 -4.00 4.77 -29.81
N LYS A 145 -2.81 5.25 -29.42
CA LYS A 145 -1.53 4.64 -29.81
C LYS A 145 -1.45 3.16 -29.47
N TRP A 146 -2.09 2.72 -28.38
CA TRP A 146 -2.05 1.33 -27.92
C TRP A 146 -3.19 0.48 -28.48
N ASP A 147 -4.01 1.01 -29.38
CA ASP A 147 -5.05 0.25 -30.05
C ASP A 147 -4.42 -0.73 -31.05
N LEU A 148 -4.65 -2.02 -30.82
CA LEU A 148 -4.19 -3.11 -31.67
C LEU A 148 -5.21 -3.49 -32.74
N GLY A 149 -6.39 -2.86 -32.77
CA GLY A 149 -7.49 -3.23 -33.66
C GLY A 149 -8.13 -4.56 -33.30
N ASP A 150 -7.96 -5.00 -32.05
CA ASP A 150 -8.47 -6.26 -31.49
C ASP A 150 -9.54 -6.02 -30.40
N ASP A 151 -10.18 -4.86 -30.40
CA ASP A 151 -11.12 -4.41 -29.38
C ASP A 151 -10.56 -4.45 -27.94
N GLY A 152 -9.23 -4.35 -27.79
CA GLY A 152 -8.55 -4.40 -26.50
C GLY A 152 -8.44 -5.80 -25.89
N LEU A 153 -8.70 -6.86 -26.67
CA LEU A 153 -8.64 -8.25 -26.21
C LEU A 153 -7.24 -8.65 -25.69
N TYR A 154 -6.16 -8.08 -26.24
CA TYR A 154 -4.80 -8.32 -25.77
C TYR A 154 -4.63 -7.96 -24.29
N LYS A 155 -5.40 -6.99 -23.77
CA LYS A 155 -5.33 -6.63 -22.36
C LYS A 155 -5.82 -7.76 -21.47
N SER A 156 -6.84 -8.52 -21.87
CA SER A 156 -7.47 -9.56 -21.03
C SER A 156 -7.05 -10.99 -21.37
N ARG A 157 -6.62 -11.26 -22.61
CA ARG A 157 -6.31 -12.61 -23.10
C ARG A 157 -4.90 -13.08 -22.72
N ASN A 158 -3.95 -12.15 -22.56
CA ASN A 158 -2.58 -12.49 -22.21
C ASN A 158 -2.48 -12.96 -20.76
N LYS A 159 -1.67 -14.00 -20.52
CA LYS A 159 -1.46 -14.61 -19.20
C LYS A 159 -0.35 -13.91 -18.39
N TYR A 160 -0.02 -12.68 -18.76
CA TYR A 160 1.02 -11.88 -18.16
C TYR A 160 0.65 -10.39 -18.25
N PRO A 161 1.14 -9.56 -17.31
CA PRO A 161 0.95 -8.13 -17.38
C PRO A 161 1.75 -7.51 -18.52
N ILE A 162 1.25 -6.39 -19.03
CA ILE A 162 1.84 -5.67 -20.16
C ILE A 162 2.17 -4.27 -19.69
N TYR A 163 3.42 -3.89 -19.91
CA TYR A 163 3.99 -2.61 -19.55
C TYR A 163 4.58 -1.94 -20.79
N VAL A 164 4.65 -0.62 -20.76
CA VAL A 164 5.36 0.17 -21.75
C VAL A 164 6.41 1.03 -21.05
N ILE A 165 7.57 1.14 -21.68
CA ILE A 165 8.68 1.98 -21.23
C ILE A 165 9.01 3.03 -22.29
N ASP A 166 9.73 4.08 -21.88
CA ASP A 166 10.22 5.11 -22.80
C ASP A 166 11.11 4.51 -23.90
N GLY A 167 11.03 5.09 -25.09
CA GLY A 167 11.68 4.54 -26.29
C GLY A 167 13.21 4.57 -26.22
N GLN A 168 13.79 5.60 -25.59
CA GLN A 168 15.22 5.68 -25.37
C GLN A 168 15.72 4.53 -24.47
N SER A 169 15.06 4.28 -23.35
CA SER A 169 15.42 3.20 -22.43
C SER A 169 15.19 1.82 -23.05
N GLY A 170 14.04 1.62 -23.71
CA GLY A 170 13.75 0.35 -24.38
C GLY A 170 14.76 -0.01 -25.46
N SER A 171 15.16 0.96 -26.29
CA SER A 171 16.21 0.77 -27.29
C SER A 171 17.57 0.42 -26.67
N ARG A 172 17.92 1.06 -25.55
CA ARG A 172 19.16 0.72 -24.81
C ARG A 172 19.11 -0.68 -24.21
N LEU A 173 18.00 -1.07 -23.59
CA LEU A 173 17.82 -2.41 -23.05
C LEU A 173 17.92 -3.48 -24.13
N MET A 174 17.34 -3.22 -25.30
CA MET A 174 17.43 -4.12 -26.45
C MET A 174 18.89 -4.30 -26.92
N GLN A 175 19.66 -3.20 -27.00
CA GLN A 175 21.08 -3.26 -27.36
C GLN A 175 21.93 -3.97 -26.31
N GLN A 176 21.68 -3.71 -25.02
CA GLN A 176 22.38 -4.38 -23.93
C GLN A 176 22.04 -5.88 -23.91
N SER A 177 20.78 -6.26 -24.15
CA SER A 177 20.39 -7.67 -24.31
C SER A 177 21.23 -8.34 -25.40
N ALA A 178 21.44 -7.65 -26.53
CA ALA A 178 22.28 -8.17 -27.60
C ALA A 178 23.77 -8.35 -27.24
N GLN A 179 24.30 -7.49 -26.37
CA GLN A 179 25.69 -7.59 -25.90
C GLN A 179 25.91 -8.72 -24.91
N TYR A 180 24.89 -9.04 -24.11
CA TYR A 180 24.97 -10.05 -23.05
C TYR A 180 24.33 -11.41 -23.43
N SER A 181 23.83 -11.58 -24.64
CA SER A 181 23.26 -12.88 -25.08
C SER A 181 24.30 -13.97 -25.39
N GLY A 182 25.58 -13.60 -25.53
CA GLY A 182 26.64 -14.54 -25.92
C GLY A 182 27.09 -15.48 -24.80
N ASN A 183 28.14 -16.24 -25.09
CA ASN A 183 28.89 -17.02 -24.09
C ASN A 183 29.64 -16.08 -23.13
N MET A 184 30.00 -16.56 -21.93
CA MET A 184 30.71 -15.80 -20.88
C MET A 184 31.90 -15.00 -21.41
N THR A 185 32.69 -15.56 -22.34
CA THR A 185 33.87 -14.89 -22.89
C THR A 185 33.57 -13.84 -23.97
N GLY A 186 32.37 -13.87 -24.55
CA GLY A 186 31.93 -12.97 -25.61
C GLY A 186 31.16 -11.73 -25.13
N VAL A 187 30.75 -11.70 -23.86
CA VAL A 187 30.06 -10.53 -23.29
C VAL A 187 31.07 -9.44 -22.87
N PRO A 188 30.64 -8.18 -22.68
CA PRO A 188 31.50 -7.14 -22.13
C PRO A 188 32.13 -7.58 -20.80
N HIS A 189 33.44 -7.33 -20.65
CA HIS A 189 34.26 -7.81 -19.51
C HIS A 189 34.36 -9.34 -19.37
N GLY A 190 34.04 -10.11 -20.41
CA GLY A 190 34.04 -11.58 -20.39
C GLY A 190 35.34 -12.24 -19.93
N SER A 191 36.51 -11.65 -20.20
CA SER A 191 37.80 -12.18 -19.72
C SER A 191 37.95 -12.11 -18.19
N VAL A 192 37.44 -11.04 -17.58
CA VAL A 192 37.43 -10.86 -16.12
C VAL A 192 36.38 -11.79 -15.51
N LEU A 193 35.20 -11.86 -16.13
CA LEU A 193 34.10 -12.72 -15.67
C LEU A 193 34.49 -14.20 -15.72
N ALA A 194 35.15 -14.66 -16.78
CA ALA A 194 35.66 -16.03 -16.91
C ALA A 194 36.79 -16.38 -15.92
N THR A 195 37.37 -15.40 -15.22
CA THR A 195 38.32 -15.65 -14.12
C THR A 195 37.59 -15.85 -12.78
N ALA A 196 36.41 -15.26 -12.63
CA ALA A 196 35.61 -15.29 -11.40
C ALA A 196 34.51 -16.36 -11.41
N TYR A 197 33.99 -16.72 -12.59
CA TYR A 197 32.88 -17.66 -12.81
C TYR A 197 33.27 -18.74 -13.83
N ASP A 198 32.51 -19.84 -13.90
CA ASP A 198 32.77 -20.88 -14.89
C ASP A 198 32.51 -20.31 -16.32
N PRO A 199 33.43 -20.49 -17.29
CA PRO A 199 33.23 -20.01 -18.66
C PRO A 199 31.99 -20.59 -19.38
N ARG A 200 31.40 -21.68 -18.84
CA ARG A 200 30.17 -22.30 -19.34
C ARG A 200 28.91 -21.67 -18.78
N ASP A 201 29.02 -20.85 -17.74
CA ASP A 201 27.88 -20.17 -17.13
C ASP A 201 27.36 -19.04 -18.03
N TYR A 202 26.15 -18.57 -17.72
CA TYR A 202 25.47 -17.53 -18.46
C TYR A 202 25.50 -16.20 -17.73
N VAL A 203 25.67 -15.13 -18.49
CA VAL A 203 25.50 -13.75 -18.02
C VAL A 203 24.33 -13.17 -18.76
N ARG A 204 23.29 -12.71 -18.06
CA ARG A 204 22.09 -12.16 -18.69
C ARG A 204 21.58 -10.94 -17.95
N LEU A 205 20.75 -10.17 -18.65
CA LEU A 205 20.01 -9.08 -18.05
C LEU A 205 18.82 -9.65 -17.27
N TYR A 206 18.60 -9.11 -16.08
CA TYR A 206 17.49 -9.41 -15.21
C TYR A 206 16.71 -8.12 -14.95
N VAL A 207 15.38 -8.22 -15.00
CA VAL A 207 14.49 -7.08 -14.81
C VAL A 207 13.68 -7.27 -13.56
N ASP A 208 13.54 -6.18 -12.81
CA ASP A 208 12.67 -6.06 -11.65
C ASP A 208 11.73 -4.86 -11.86
N ILE A 209 10.44 -5.16 -12.04
CA ILE A 209 9.37 -4.17 -12.17
C ILE A 209 8.65 -4.07 -10.84
N SER A 210 8.87 -2.95 -10.16
CA SER A 210 8.23 -2.70 -8.87
C SER A 210 6.77 -2.30 -9.08
N VAL A 211 5.85 -3.08 -8.53
CA VAL A 211 4.40 -2.85 -8.69
C VAL A 211 3.84 -2.25 -7.42
N ALA A 212 3.26 -1.05 -7.52
CA ALA A 212 2.57 -0.47 -6.38
C ALA A 212 1.31 -1.27 -6.03
N PHE A 213 1.28 -1.71 -4.77
CA PHE A 213 0.04 -1.98 -4.09
C PHE A 213 -0.62 -0.65 -3.75
N ASN A 214 -1.63 -0.26 -4.53
CA ASN A 214 -2.46 0.90 -4.21
C ASN A 214 -3.36 0.53 -3.03
N ASN A 215 -2.78 0.54 -1.84
CA ASN A 215 -3.47 0.43 -0.56
C ASN A 215 -4.14 1.75 -0.18
N SER A 216 -4.61 2.51 -1.18
CA SER A 216 -5.57 3.57 -0.92
C SER A 216 -6.84 2.84 -0.48
N LEU A 217 -6.96 2.66 0.85
CA LEU A 217 -8.24 2.38 1.48
C LEU A 217 -9.26 3.23 0.74
N PRO A 218 -10.29 2.61 0.10
CA PRO A 218 -11.22 3.33 -0.74
C PRO A 218 -11.71 4.58 0.01
N SER A 219 -11.94 5.68 -0.70
CA SER A 219 -12.40 6.96 -0.11
C SER A 219 -13.62 6.82 0.82
N LEU A 220 -14.26 5.66 0.81
CA LEU A 220 -15.20 5.12 1.78
C LEU A 220 -14.82 5.34 3.26
N TRP A 221 -13.56 5.19 3.68
CA TRP A 221 -13.20 5.46 5.09
C TRP A 221 -13.21 6.96 5.41
N VAL A 222 -12.77 7.79 4.47
CA VAL A 222 -12.85 9.25 4.59
C VAL A 222 -14.32 9.70 4.59
N PHE A 223 -15.14 9.11 3.71
CA PHE A 223 -16.59 9.32 3.68
C PHE A 223 -17.24 8.91 5.02
N LEU A 224 -16.86 7.76 5.58
CA LEU A 224 -17.36 7.29 6.88
C LEU A 224 -17.01 8.26 8.00
N LEU A 225 -15.77 8.77 8.05
CA LEU A 225 -15.35 9.74 9.06
C LEU A 225 -16.11 11.08 8.91
N ILE A 226 -16.36 11.53 7.68
CA ILE A 226 -17.15 12.75 7.43
C ILE A 226 -18.59 12.56 7.90
N VAL A 227 -19.24 11.45 7.54
CA VAL A 227 -20.62 11.15 7.95
C VAL A 227 -20.72 11.01 9.47
N LEU A 228 -19.77 10.31 10.10
CA LEU A 228 -19.71 10.15 11.55
C LEU A 228 -19.52 11.51 12.25
N GLY A 229 -18.64 12.36 11.71
CA GLY A 229 -18.41 13.71 12.23
C GLY A 229 -19.66 14.59 12.18
N ILE A 230 -20.42 14.54 11.08
CA ILE A 230 -21.69 15.26 10.95
C ILE A 230 -22.74 14.71 11.93
N LEU A 231 -22.82 13.38 12.11
CA LEU A 231 -23.74 12.75 13.05
C LEU A 231 -23.45 13.20 14.49
N ILE A 232 -22.20 13.12 14.92
CA ILE A 232 -21.79 13.55 16.26
C ILE A 232 -21.99 15.06 16.43
N GLY A 233 -21.66 15.85 15.39
CA GLY A 233 -21.82 17.30 15.38
C GLY A 233 -23.27 17.74 15.56
N THR A 234 -24.21 17.12 14.85
CA THR A 234 -25.65 17.43 14.99
C THR A 234 -26.18 17.06 16.38
N ILE A 235 -25.79 15.90 16.92
CA ILE A 235 -26.15 15.48 18.28
C ILE A 235 -25.60 16.47 19.32
N ALA A 236 -24.32 16.83 19.23
CA ALA A 236 -23.69 17.79 20.13
C ALA A 236 -24.34 19.19 20.04
N ALA A 237 -24.70 19.64 18.84
CA ALA A 237 -25.39 20.91 18.62
C ALA A 237 -26.78 20.92 19.28
N ILE A 238 -27.53 19.81 19.18
CA ILE A 238 -28.84 19.66 19.84
C ILE A 238 -28.66 19.73 21.37
N PHE A 239 -27.70 18.98 21.92
CA PHE A 239 -27.41 19.01 23.36
C PHE A 239 -27.01 20.41 23.84
N MET A 240 -26.12 21.09 23.13
CA MET A 240 -25.74 22.47 23.46
C MET A 240 -26.93 23.43 23.38
N SER A 241 -27.76 23.31 22.34
CA SER A 241 -28.92 24.18 22.15
C SER A 241 -29.92 24.04 23.30
N ILE A 242 -30.24 22.80 23.69
CA ILE A 242 -31.11 22.54 24.83
C ILE A 242 -30.51 23.11 26.11
N HIS A 243 -29.21 22.90 26.34
CA HIS A 243 -28.57 23.35 27.57
C HIS A 243 -28.48 24.89 27.66
N CYS A 244 -28.20 25.57 26.55
CA CYS A 244 -28.21 27.04 26.46
C CYS A 244 -29.61 27.61 26.68
N LEU A 245 -30.65 27.03 26.07
CA LEU A 245 -32.04 27.45 26.29
C LEU A 245 -32.50 27.22 27.72
N GLN A 246 -32.12 26.09 28.34
CA GLN A 246 -32.40 25.86 29.75
C GLN A 246 -31.69 26.88 30.65
N ARG A 247 -30.44 27.25 30.33
CA ARG A 247 -29.69 28.26 31.09
C ARG A 247 -30.31 29.64 30.96
N SER A 248 -30.73 30.05 29.77
CA SER A 248 -31.38 31.34 29.54
C SER A 248 -32.75 31.41 30.23
N ARG A 249 -33.55 30.34 30.17
CA ARG A 249 -34.83 30.24 30.88
C ARG A 249 -34.65 30.31 32.39
N ARG A 250 -33.65 29.60 32.95
CA ARG A 250 -33.32 29.69 34.39
C ARG A 250 -32.88 31.10 34.80
N GLN A 251 -32.12 31.80 33.97
CA GLN A 251 -31.70 33.18 34.23
C GLN A 251 -32.87 34.18 34.13
N SER A 252 -33.77 34.00 33.16
CA SER A 252 -34.98 34.82 32.99
C SER A 252 -35.94 34.64 34.18
N LEU A 253 -36.19 33.39 34.61
CA LEU A 253 -37.02 33.12 35.79
C LEU A 253 -36.40 33.70 37.06
N ARG A 254 -35.09 33.54 37.28
CA ARG A 254 -34.41 34.16 38.44
C ARG A 254 -34.52 35.68 38.44
N ARG A 255 -34.36 36.33 37.27
CA ARG A 255 -34.52 37.78 37.16
C ARG A 255 -35.94 38.24 37.48
N ARG A 256 -36.96 37.51 37.00
CA ARG A 256 -38.37 37.81 37.28
C ARG A 256 -38.80 37.56 38.73
N ILE A 257 -38.19 36.57 39.39
CA ILE A 257 -38.40 36.31 40.82
C ILE A 257 -37.75 37.40 41.67
N ILE A 258 -36.54 37.86 41.31
CA ILE A 258 -35.83 38.94 42.04
C ILE A 258 -36.49 40.31 41.81
N SER A 259 -37.06 40.56 40.63
CA SER A 259 -37.79 41.79 40.33
C SER A 259 -39.19 41.86 40.95
N GLY A 260 -39.61 40.83 41.71
CA GLY A 260 -40.90 40.83 42.42
C GLY A 260 -42.13 40.76 41.53
N GLU A 261 -41.95 40.43 40.25
CA GLU A 261 -43.01 40.47 39.22
C GLU A 261 -43.84 39.17 39.16
N VAL A 262 -43.53 38.20 40.03
CA VAL A 262 -44.24 36.93 40.14
C VAL A 262 -44.88 36.86 41.53
N ASP A 263 -46.15 37.23 41.59
CA ASP A 263 -46.98 37.07 42.77
C ASP A 263 -47.24 35.57 42.98
N LEU A 264 -46.53 34.96 43.93
CA LEU A 264 -46.63 33.52 44.24
C LEU A 264 -48.04 33.12 44.73
N GLU A 265 -48.86 34.12 45.10
CA GLU A 265 -50.27 33.98 45.49
C GLU A 265 -51.18 33.77 44.26
N ALA A 266 -50.82 34.31 43.07
CA ALA A 266 -51.65 34.21 41.86
C ALA A 266 -51.49 32.88 41.10
N LEU A 267 -50.41 32.13 41.35
CA LEU A 267 -50.15 30.82 40.75
C LEU A 267 -50.70 29.63 41.56
N GLY A 268 -51.55 29.89 42.57
CA GLY A 268 -52.29 28.84 43.26
C GLY A 268 -51.45 27.94 44.18
N ILE A 269 -50.23 28.32 44.50
CA ILE A 269 -49.49 27.73 45.63
C ILE A 269 -50.05 28.40 46.88
N GLN A 270 -51.29 28.05 47.21
CA GLN A 270 -51.91 28.35 48.48
C GLN A 270 -50.93 27.91 49.57
N ARG A 271 -50.57 28.82 50.48
CA ARG A 271 -49.70 28.52 51.62
C ARG A 271 -50.13 27.16 52.17
N LEU A 272 -49.25 26.16 52.08
CA LEU A 272 -49.47 24.87 52.71
C LEU A 272 -49.52 25.13 54.21
N ILE A 273 -50.71 25.37 54.74
CA ILE A 273 -50.98 25.39 56.17
C ILE A 273 -50.83 23.93 56.59
N VAL A 274 -49.66 23.61 57.13
CA VAL A 274 -49.39 22.26 57.62
C VAL A 274 -50.37 21.97 58.76
N PRO A 275 -51.17 20.88 58.69
CA PRO A 275 -52.11 20.52 59.74
C PRO A 275 -51.38 20.33 61.07
N GLN A 276 -51.90 20.91 62.17
CA GLN A 276 -51.23 20.84 63.47
C GLN A 276 -51.05 19.41 63.99
N ASN A 277 -51.91 18.46 63.59
CA ASN A 277 -51.74 17.05 63.94
C ASN A 277 -50.46 16.42 63.39
N LEU A 278 -49.89 17.02 62.33
CA LEU A 278 -48.66 16.59 61.68
C LEU A 278 -47.44 17.28 62.30
N LEU A 279 -47.59 18.49 62.86
CA LEU A 279 -46.57 19.12 63.71
C LEU A 279 -46.40 18.40 65.05
N ASP A 280 -47.49 17.93 65.66
CA ASP A 280 -47.44 17.20 66.94
C ASP A 280 -46.76 15.81 66.83
N GLN A 281 -46.67 15.24 65.63
CA GLN A 281 -45.98 13.98 65.37
C GLN A 281 -44.52 14.17 64.94
N MET A 282 -44.04 15.40 64.78
CA MET A 282 -42.64 15.64 64.45
C MET A 282 -41.78 15.44 65.71
N PRO A 283 -40.74 14.59 65.65
CA PRO A 283 -39.84 14.42 66.77
C PRO A 283 -39.12 15.75 67.05
N ILE A 284 -39.27 16.24 68.28
CA ILE A 284 -38.54 17.41 68.75
C ILE A 284 -37.09 16.98 68.97
N PHE A 285 -36.21 17.39 68.07
CA PHE A 285 -34.77 17.25 68.28
C PHE A 285 -34.30 18.39 69.20
N GLU A 286 -34.06 18.07 70.47
CA GLU A 286 -33.25 18.93 71.32
C GLU A 286 -31.82 18.90 70.80
N TYR A 287 -31.33 20.03 70.30
CA TYR A 287 -29.91 20.22 70.06
C TYR A 287 -29.20 20.24 71.42
N GLY A 288 -28.74 19.08 71.86
CA GLY A 288 -27.97 18.95 73.09
C GLY A 288 -26.71 19.80 73.04
N THR A 289 -26.61 20.77 73.96
CA THR A 289 -25.37 21.47 74.24
C THR A 289 -24.31 20.50 74.78
N GLY A 290 -23.33 20.17 73.93
CA GLY A 290 -21.93 20.06 74.37
C GLY A 290 -21.36 18.71 74.80
N LYS A 291 -22.11 17.59 74.84
CA LYS A 291 -21.51 16.29 75.23
C LYS A 291 -21.66 15.11 74.26
N LEU A 292 -22.60 15.13 73.31
CA LEU A 292 -22.79 14.04 72.33
C LEU A 292 -22.08 14.27 70.98
N CYS A 293 -21.45 15.44 70.78
CA CYS A 293 -20.73 15.73 69.53
C CYS A 293 -19.35 15.05 69.44
N ASN A 294 -18.83 14.48 70.53
CA ASN A 294 -17.50 13.86 70.54
C ASN A 294 -17.52 12.38 70.13
N GLU A 295 -18.60 11.64 70.40
CA GLU A 295 -18.72 10.23 69.96
C GLU A 295 -19.13 10.12 68.48
N ALA A 296 -19.96 11.04 67.97
CA ALA A 296 -20.34 11.06 66.55
C ALA A 296 -19.18 11.48 65.62
N GLN A 297 -18.17 12.17 66.13
CA GLN A 297 -17.00 12.58 65.34
C GLN A 297 -15.91 11.49 65.27
N GLN A 298 -15.86 10.59 66.25
CA GLN A 298 -14.95 9.44 66.23
C GLN A 298 -15.40 8.37 65.23
N THR A 299 -16.70 8.06 65.16
CA THR A 299 -17.23 7.09 64.19
C THR A 299 -17.12 7.56 62.74
N PHE A 300 -17.29 8.86 62.46
CA PHE A 300 -17.12 9.40 61.11
C PHE A 300 -15.65 9.53 60.66
N SER A 301 -14.71 9.51 61.60
CA SER A 301 -13.27 9.53 61.30
C SER A 301 -12.73 8.13 60.98
N ASP A 302 -13.25 7.09 61.64
CA ASP A 302 -12.89 5.69 61.35
C ASP A 302 -13.42 5.20 59.98
N GLU A 303 -14.56 5.71 59.52
CA GLU A 303 -15.13 5.32 58.21
C GLU A 303 -14.38 5.95 57.03
N LYS A 304 -13.90 7.20 57.17
CA LYS A 304 -13.04 7.85 56.16
C LYS A 304 -11.63 7.24 56.05
N GLY A 305 -11.17 6.50 57.07
CA GLY A 305 -9.91 5.76 57.04
C GLY A 305 -9.97 4.49 56.18
N LYS A 306 -11.14 3.85 56.09
CA LYS A 306 -11.33 2.61 55.33
C LYS A 306 -11.41 2.83 53.83
N ASP A 307 -11.98 3.96 53.38
CA ASP A 307 -12.11 4.27 51.95
C ASP A 307 -10.78 4.69 51.28
N ARG A 308 -9.78 5.18 52.03
CA ARG A 308 -8.44 5.42 51.47
C ARG A 308 -7.66 4.13 51.19
N SER A 309 -7.92 3.06 51.94
CA SER A 309 -7.27 1.76 51.78
C SER A 309 -7.60 1.09 50.43
N TRP A 310 -8.81 1.30 49.92
CA TRP A 310 -9.25 0.72 48.65
C TRP A 310 -8.56 1.36 47.43
N TYR A 311 -8.33 2.67 47.46
CA TYR A 311 -7.64 3.39 46.37
C TYR A 311 -6.13 3.08 46.33
N ASP A 312 -5.47 2.90 47.47
CA ASP A 312 -4.04 2.58 47.52
C ASP A 312 -3.71 1.12 47.13
N SER A 313 -4.71 0.22 47.14
CA SER A 313 -4.56 -1.18 46.70
C SER A 313 -4.64 -1.34 45.17
N TYR A 314 -5.46 -0.52 44.50
CA TYR A 314 -5.56 -0.49 43.03
C TYR A 314 -4.37 0.19 42.35
N ALA A 315 -3.75 1.17 43.01
CA ALA A 315 -2.57 1.85 42.50
C ALA A 315 -1.30 0.96 42.55
N ARG A 316 -1.22 0.02 43.51
CA ARG A 316 -0.07 -0.91 43.61
C ARG A 316 -0.12 -2.07 42.62
N THR A 317 -1.31 -2.54 42.23
CA THR A 317 -1.48 -3.63 41.26
C THR A 317 -1.22 -3.20 39.81
N THR A 318 -1.41 -1.92 39.47
CA THR A 318 -1.13 -1.38 38.13
C THR A 318 0.35 -1.01 37.91
N ALA A 319 1.12 -0.78 38.97
CA ALA A 319 2.57 -0.59 38.89
C ALA A 319 3.35 -1.90 38.70
N GLN A 320 2.82 -3.03 39.18
CA GLN A 320 3.50 -4.34 39.08
C GLN A 320 3.37 -5.00 37.68
N TYR A 321 2.35 -4.63 36.90
CA TYR A 321 2.20 -5.09 35.49
C TYR A 321 2.98 -4.25 34.47
N LYS A 322 3.39 -3.02 34.81
CA LYS A 322 4.22 -2.19 33.93
C LYS A 322 5.72 -2.49 34.02
N GLY A 323 6.18 -3.23 35.04
CA GLY A 323 7.58 -3.67 35.17
C GLY A 323 7.90 -5.02 34.50
N LEU A 324 6.89 -5.80 34.10
CA LEU A 324 7.06 -7.12 33.48
C LEU A 324 7.01 -7.10 31.94
N ILE A 325 6.78 -5.92 31.34
CA ILE A 325 6.75 -5.72 29.87
C ILE A 325 8.01 -4.98 29.39
N SER A 326 8.94 -4.59 30.28
CA SER A 326 10.23 -3.98 29.91
C SER A 326 11.43 -4.92 30.06
N SER A 327 11.21 -6.23 30.13
CA SER A 327 12.28 -7.25 30.17
C SER A 327 12.00 -8.49 29.29
N LEU A 328 11.25 -8.28 28.20
CA LEU A 328 11.21 -9.13 27.01
C LEU A 328 11.52 -8.24 25.81
#